data_AF-A0A2M9ZHW1-F1
#
_entry.id   AF-A0A2M9ZHW1-F1
#
_cell.length_a   1.000
_cell.length_b   1.000
_cell.length_c   1.000
_cell.angle_alpha   90.00
_cell.angle_beta   90.00
_cell.angle_gamma   90.00
#
_symmetry.space_group_name_H-M   'P 1'
#
loop_
_entity.id
_entity.type
_entity.pdbx_description
1 polymer ?
#
loop_
_entity_poly.entity_id
_entity_poly.type
_entity_poly.pdbx_seq_one_letter_code
_entity_poly.pdbx_strand_id
1 'polypeptide(L)'
;MISVGKSILRLSLIALALVNCERFEIKIATEDSRLFQYYGHVYGKPKVAEIGHIYPRFPLPVTSDTLPDGAKVDRLFGDMYGHQVFTFATNLDDTSRKTEIVIFKIFYHNIEEDQLSSSSPMKIILYNEETAVIYAVLRLFRKVKKDKYRGKKLKEVPLEEREYPHDRYWICNVEQNQEKLKFTNCLFGDRRGQATTRDITNLYYPFAPIVEDLSKDSSFQLGCSRFVNSAKIKCDFEGYELFGLPVSRSSIWKEWP
;
A
#
# COMPACT_ATOMS: atom_id res chain seq x y z
N MET A 1 14.44 39.66 -46.51
CA MET A 1 13.93 38.27 -46.56
C MET A 1 13.88 37.73 -45.15
N ILE A 2 12.66 37.48 -44.68
CA ILE A 2 12.35 37.06 -43.32
C ILE A 2 12.58 35.55 -43.24
N SER A 3 13.57 35.10 -42.45
CA SER A 3 13.76 33.68 -42.11
C SER A 3 13.10 33.40 -40.77
N VAL A 4 11.77 33.37 -40.77
CA VAL A 4 10.95 32.78 -39.71
C VAL A 4 10.63 31.36 -40.17
N GLY A 5 11.01 30.35 -39.39
CA GLY A 5 10.50 28.99 -39.62
C GLY A 5 11.46 27.83 -39.49
N LYS A 6 12.26 27.75 -38.41
CA LYS A 6 12.87 26.46 -38.01
C LYS A 6 12.86 26.14 -36.51
N SER A 7 12.46 27.07 -35.64
CA SER A 7 12.57 26.87 -34.19
C SER A 7 11.30 26.35 -33.50
N ILE A 8 10.13 26.36 -34.17
CA ILE A 8 8.86 25.98 -33.51
C ILE A 8 8.61 24.46 -33.61
N LEU A 9 9.20 23.76 -34.57
CA LEU A 9 8.98 22.31 -34.75
C LEU A 9 9.83 21.40 -33.84
N ARG A 10 10.84 21.93 -33.12
CA ARG A 10 11.68 21.12 -32.22
C ARG A 10 11.21 21.14 -30.76
N LEU A 11 10.39 22.12 -30.36
CA LEU A 11 9.87 22.23 -29.00
C LEU A 11 8.66 21.31 -28.75
N SER A 12 7.90 20.95 -29.78
CA SER A 12 6.75 20.04 -29.68
C SER A 12 7.13 18.55 -29.63
N LEU A 13 8.32 18.15 -30.11
CA LEU A 13 8.80 16.77 -29.96
C LEU A 13 9.42 16.49 -28.59
N ILE A 14 10.02 17.49 -27.93
CA ILE A 14 10.62 17.32 -26.59
C ILE A 14 9.51 17.30 -25.52
N ALA A 15 8.40 18.01 -25.73
CA ALA A 15 7.24 17.94 -24.84
C ALA A 15 6.47 16.60 -24.92
N LEU A 16 6.55 15.88 -26.05
CA LEU A 16 5.97 14.53 -26.18
C LEU A 16 6.87 13.42 -25.61
N ALA A 17 8.17 13.68 -25.40
CA ALA A 17 9.12 12.69 -24.89
C ALA A 17 9.25 12.66 -23.35
N LEU A 18 8.55 13.55 -22.63
CA LEU A 18 8.65 13.68 -21.16
C LEU A 18 7.37 13.32 -20.40
N VAL A 19 6.36 12.80 -21.09
CA VAL A 19 5.34 11.97 -20.43
C VAL A 19 5.85 10.54 -20.50
N ASN A 20 6.91 10.24 -19.73
CA ASN A 20 7.04 8.89 -19.20
C ASN A 20 5.81 8.71 -18.32
N CYS A 21 4.71 8.26 -18.94
CA CYS A 21 3.66 7.55 -18.24
C CYS A 21 4.40 6.37 -17.61
N GLU A 22 4.88 6.54 -16.37
CA GLU A 22 5.53 5.47 -15.62
C GLU A 22 4.53 4.33 -15.60
N ARG A 23 4.77 3.36 -16.48
CA ARG A 23 3.90 2.24 -16.68
C ARG A 23 4.23 1.29 -15.57
N PHE A 24 3.48 1.37 -14.48
CA PHE A 24 3.58 0.38 -13.43
C PHE A 24 2.90 -0.91 -13.90
N GLU A 25 3.45 -2.03 -13.46
CA GLU A 25 2.88 -3.35 -13.59
C GLU A 25 2.55 -3.85 -12.18
N ILE A 26 1.51 -4.68 -12.06
CA ILE A 26 1.26 -5.36 -10.79
C ILE A 26 1.89 -6.74 -10.87
N LYS A 27 2.91 -7.03 -10.08
CA LYS A 27 3.49 -8.37 -9.98
C LYS A 27 3.13 -9.02 -8.65
N ILE A 28 3.19 -10.33 -8.59
CA ILE A 28 2.75 -11.12 -7.42
C ILE A 28 3.96 -11.62 -6.66
N ALA A 29 3.98 -11.41 -5.34
CA ALA A 29 5.01 -11.99 -4.49
C ALA A 29 4.94 -13.53 -4.48
N THR A 30 6.08 -14.18 -4.61
CA THR A 30 6.27 -15.62 -4.41
C THR A 30 6.74 -15.89 -2.98
N GLU A 31 6.88 -17.17 -2.62
CA GLU A 31 7.44 -17.58 -1.31
C GLU A 31 8.88 -17.07 -1.10
N ASP A 32 9.62 -16.87 -2.19
CA ASP A 32 11.02 -16.40 -2.17
C ASP A 32 11.16 -14.89 -2.42
N SER A 33 10.04 -14.15 -2.46
CA SER A 33 10.07 -12.71 -2.71
C SER A 33 10.70 -11.94 -1.56
N ARG A 34 11.71 -11.15 -1.91
CA ARG A 34 12.53 -10.38 -0.98
C ARG A 34 12.47 -8.92 -1.34
N LEU A 35 12.46 -8.08 -0.31
CA LEU A 35 12.47 -6.64 -0.43
C LEU A 35 13.84 -6.07 -0.04
N PHE A 36 14.33 -5.12 -0.83
CA PHE A 36 15.62 -4.48 -0.63
C PHE A 36 15.52 -2.95 -0.75
N GLN A 37 16.40 -2.26 -0.04
CA GLN A 37 16.67 -0.84 -0.21
C GLN A 37 17.99 -0.66 -0.95
N TYR A 38 17.96 0.04 -2.08
CA TYR A 38 19.15 0.61 -2.68
C TYR A 38 19.40 2.01 -2.11
N TYR A 39 20.64 2.29 -1.69
CA TYR A 39 21.05 3.57 -1.08
C TYR A 39 21.94 4.42 -1.99
N GLY A 40 22.01 4.10 -3.29
CA GLY A 40 22.98 4.73 -4.18
C GLY A 40 24.41 4.28 -3.92
N HIS A 41 25.36 5.12 -4.34
CA HIS A 41 26.79 4.89 -4.07
C HIS A 41 27.19 5.52 -2.73
N VAL A 42 27.55 4.67 -1.76
CA VAL A 42 28.06 5.10 -0.45
C VAL A 42 29.55 4.81 -0.41
N TYR A 43 30.37 5.84 -0.20
CA TYR A 43 31.84 5.76 -0.29
C TYR A 43 32.34 5.15 -1.61
N GLY A 44 31.69 5.48 -2.72
CA GLY A 44 32.08 5.04 -4.07
C GLY A 44 31.66 3.61 -4.42
N LYS A 45 30.90 2.91 -3.56
CA LYS A 45 30.37 1.56 -3.84
C LYS A 45 28.85 1.53 -3.76
N PRO A 46 28.16 0.77 -4.64
CA PRO A 46 26.73 0.58 -4.51
C PRO A 46 26.42 -0.10 -3.17
N LYS A 47 25.42 0.44 -2.46
CA LYS A 47 24.95 -0.13 -1.19
C LYS A 47 23.51 -0.59 -1.32
N VAL A 48 23.29 -1.87 -1.08
CA VAL A 48 21.98 -2.51 -1.00
C VAL A 48 21.84 -3.13 0.39
N ALA A 49 20.65 -3.05 0.99
CA ALA A 49 20.32 -3.79 2.21
C ALA A 49 19.00 -4.53 2.03
N GLU A 50 18.93 -5.76 2.54
CA GLU A 50 17.67 -6.51 2.63
C GLU A 50 16.80 -5.93 3.75
N ILE A 51 15.52 -5.76 3.45
CA ILE A 51 14.50 -5.31 4.41
C ILE A 51 13.81 -6.54 5.02
N GLY A 52 13.41 -7.52 4.21
CA GLY A 52 12.75 -8.76 4.68
C GLY A 52 12.02 -9.52 3.58
N HIS A 53 11.29 -10.57 3.96
CA HIS A 53 10.47 -11.35 3.02
C HIS A 53 9.11 -10.71 2.84
N ILE A 54 8.67 -10.60 1.60
CA ILE A 54 7.35 -10.08 1.26
C ILE A 54 6.31 -11.17 1.53
N TYR A 55 5.16 -10.81 2.09
CA TYR A 55 4.06 -11.76 2.29
C TYR A 55 3.68 -12.43 0.96
N PRO A 56 3.69 -13.77 0.86
CA PRO A 56 3.43 -14.47 -0.38
C PRO A 56 2.07 -14.11 -0.99
N ARG A 57 2.01 -14.17 -2.32
CA ARG A 57 0.86 -13.85 -3.16
C ARG A 57 0.38 -12.39 -3.09
N PHE A 58 1.05 -11.52 -2.34
CA PHE A 58 0.69 -10.11 -2.26
C PHE A 58 0.98 -9.41 -3.61
N PRO A 59 0.00 -8.69 -4.18
CA PRO A 59 0.24 -7.91 -5.39
C PRO A 59 1.03 -6.65 -5.08
N LEU A 60 2.00 -6.32 -5.94
CA LEU A 60 2.86 -5.15 -5.80
C LEU A 60 2.88 -4.33 -7.09
N PRO A 61 2.55 -3.03 -7.03
CA PRO A 61 2.82 -2.11 -8.12
C PRO A 61 4.32 -1.84 -8.21
N VAL A 62 4.89 -2.18 -9.36
CA VAL A 62 6.33 -2.08 -9.61
C VAL A 62 6.62 -1.47 -10.98
N THR A 63 7.83 -0.96 -11.13
CA THR A 63 8.44 -0.58 -12.41
C THR A 63 9.76 -1.32 -12.56
N SER A 64 10.13 -1.71 -13.78
CA SER A 64 11.42 -2.33 -14.01
C SER A 64 12.54 -1.29 -13.98
N ASP A 65 13.58 -1.55 -13.21
CA ASP A 65 14.78 -0.72 -13.10
C ASP A 65 16.04 -1.60 -13.24
N THR A 66 17.21 -0.97 -13.37
CA THR A 66 18.50 -1.67 -13.51
C THR A 66 19.50 -1.12 -12.50
N LEU A 67 20.05 -2.00 -11.66
CA LEU A 67 21.10 -1.66 -10.70
C LEU A 67 22.45 -1.39 -11.42
N PRO A 68 23.43 -0.74 -10.76
CA PRO A 68 24.73 -0.43 -11.37
C PRO A 68 25.54 -1.64 -11.86
N ASP A 69 25.28 -2.82 -11.30
CA ASP A 69 25.89 -4.09 -11.72
C ASP A 69 25.18 -4.72 -12.94
N GLY A 70 24.13 -4.09 -13.46
CA GLY A 70 23.34 -4.55 -14.59
C GLY A 70 22.18 -5.49 -14.21
N ALA A 71 21.99 -5.80 -12.92
CA ALA A 71 20.88 -6.61 -12.47
C ALA A 71 19.54 -5.88 -12.69
N LYS A 72 18.59 -6.55 -13.34
CA LYS A 72 17.21 -6.05 -13.45
C LYS A 72 16.47 -6.30 -12.16
N VAL A 73 15.75 -5.29 -11.68
CA VAL A 73 14.99 -5.34 -10.44
C VAL A 73 13.60 -4.74 -10.63
N ASP A 74 12.66 -5.16 -9.78
CA ASP A 74 11.32 -4.60 -9.75
C ASP A 74 11.23 -3.52 -8.68
N ARG A 75 11.47 -2.28 -9.07
CA ARG A 75 11.37 -1.11 -8.19
C ARG A 75 9.93 -0.90 -7.77
N LEU A 76 9.69 -0.66 -6.49
CA LEU A 76 8.35 -0.38 -5.99
C LEU A 76 7.88 1.00 -6.49
N PHE A 77 6.63 1.07 -6.94
CA PHE A 77 6.05 2.32 -7.43
C PHE A 77 5.81 3.31 -6.29
N GLY A 78 6.03 4.61 -6.54
CA GLY A 78 5.77 5.69 -5.58
C GLY A 78 7.02 6.29 -4.92
N ASP A 79 8.21 5.74 -5.16
CA ASP A 79 9.47 6.31 -4.68
C ASP A 79 9.68 7.76 -5.15
N MET A 80 10.19 8.63 -4.26
CA MET A 80 10.43 10.04 -4.56
C MET A 80 11.39 10.20 -5.75
N TYR A 81 10.87 10.76 -6.84
CA TYR A 81 11.64 11.14 -8.03
C TYR A 81 12.80 12.07 -7.66
N GLY A 82 14.04 11.72 -8.07
CA GLY A 82 15.22 12.58 -7.92
C GLY A 82 16.26 12.15 -6.88
N HIS A 83 16.00 11.12 -6.06
CA HIS A 83 17.00 10.54 -5.16
C HIS A 83 17.54 9.20 -5.69
N GLN A 84 18.84 8.93 -5.50
CA GLN A 84 19.47 7.63 -5.84
C GLN A 84 19.03 6.46 -4.93
N VAL A 85 18.05 6.69 -4.07
CA VAL A 85 17.59 5.77 -3.02
C VAL A 85 16.21 5.28 -3.41
N PHE A 86 16.05 3.97 -3.60
CA PHE A 86 14.77 3.38 -4.00
C PHE A 86 14.62 1.96 -3.42
N THR A 87 13.37 1.54 -3.26
CA THR A 87 13.04 0.19 -2.79
C THR A 87 12.74 -0.70 -3.99
N PHE A 88 13.23 -1.94 -3.98
CA PHE A 88 12.91 -2.91 -5.02
C PHE A 88 12.66 -4.29 -4.44
N ALA A 89 11.94 -5.09 -5.20
CA ALA A 89 11.68 -6.48 -4.91
C ALA A 89 12.37 -7.39 -5.93
N THR A 90 12.56 -8.64 -5.52
CA THR A 90 13.07 -9.72 -6.38
C THR A 90 12.13 -10.92 -6.30
N ASN A 91 12.27 -11.84 -7.26
CA ASN A 91 11.47 -13.07 -7.34
C ASN A 91 9.96 -12.82 -7.36
N LEU A 92 9.51 -11.76 -8.02
CA LEU A 92 8.09 -11.53 -8.27
C LEU A 92 7.64 -12.28 -9.54
N ASP A 93 6.42 -12.80 -9.52
CA ASP A 93 5.79 -13.44 -10.67
C ASP A 93 4.97 -12.44 -11.51
N ASP A 94 5.04 -12.58 -12.83
CA ASP A 94 4.35 -11.73 -13.81
C ASP A 94 2.96 -12.29 -14.20
N THR A 95 2.34 -13.07 -13.30
CA THR A 95 0.96 -13.56 -13.46
C THR A 95 -0.11 -12.48 -13.22
N SER A 96 0.30 -11.21 -13.30
CA SER A 96 -0.48 -9.97 -13.18
C SER A 96 -1.88 -10.00 -13.82
N ARG A 97 -2.02 -10.66 -14.97
CA ARG A 97 -3.28 -10.77 -15.73
C ARG A 97 -4.33 -11.67 -15.07
N LYS A 98 -3.92 -12.54 -14.14
CA LYS A 98 -4.79 -13.52 -13.47
C LYS A 98 -5.31 -13.03 -12.12
N THR A 99 -4.69 -12.01 -11.54
CA THR A 99 -5.05 -11.52 -10.21
C THR A 99 -6.01 -10.34 -10.32
N GLU A 100 -7.26 -10.56 -9.92
CA GLU A 100 -8.19 -9.45 -9.73
C GLU A 100 -7.85 -8.71 -8.44
N ILE A 101 -7.77 -7.38 -8.52
CA ILE A 101 -7.48 -6.50 -7.39
C ILE A 101 -8.57 -5.45 -7.32
N VAL A 102 -9.17 -5.33 -6.14
CA VAL A 102 -10.19 -4.31 -5.85
C VAL A 102 -9.76 -3.55 -4.62
N ILE A 103 -9.59 -2.23 -4.76
CA ILE A 103 -9.31 -1.34 -3.63
C ILE A 103 -10.59 -0.60 -3.27
N PHE A 104 -10.97 -0.65 -1.99
CA PHE A 104 -12.00 0.19 -1.42
C PHE A 104 -11.35 1.28 -0.57
N LYS A 105 -11.73 2.53 -0.81
CA LYS A 105 -11.51 3.62 0.14
C LYS A 105 -12.68 3.60 1.11
N ILE A 106 -12.39 3.44 2.39
CA ILE A 106 -13.38 3.37 3.46
C ILE A 106 -13.49 4.75 4.10
N PHE A 107 -14.70 5.28 4.22
CA PHE A 107 -15.01 6.60 4.76
C PHE A 107 -15.92 6.46 5.97
N TYR A 108 -15.79 7.39 6.93
CA TYR A 108 -16.80 7.53 7.97
C TYR A 108 -18.07 8.11 7.37
N HIS A 109 -19.22 7.71 7.90
CA HIS A 109 -20.47 8.38 7.63
C HIS A 109 -20.75 9.39 8.74
N ASN A 110 -20.84 10.67 8.36
CA ASN A 110 -21.32 11.70 9.25
C ASN A 110 -22.85 11.67 9.28
N ILE A 111 -23.40 11.11 10.36
CA ILE A 111 -24.85 10.94 10.53
C ILE A 111 -25.57 12.30 10.58
N GLU A 112 -24.92 13.36 11.11
CA GLU A 112 -25.55 14.68 11.27
C GLU A 112 -25.72 15.41 9.93
N GLU A 113 -24.79 15.19 9.00
CA GLU A 113 -24.77 15.86 7.69
C GLU A 113 -25.21 14.94 6.53
N ASP A 114 -25.51 13.67 6.82
CA ASP A 114 -25.76 12.59 5.85
C ASP A 114 -24.70 12.54 4.73
N GLN A 115 -23.44 12.72 5.11
CA GLN A 115 -22.32 12.85 4.19
C GLN A 115 -21.15 11.97 4.59
N LEU A 116 -20.36 11.56 3.59
CA LEU A 116 -19.11 10.85 3.85
C LEU A 116 -18.02 11.84 4.29
N SER A 117 -17.20 11.42 5.24
CA SER A 117 -16.03 12.19 5.65
C SER A 117 -15.12 12.47 4.46
N SER A 118 -14.51 13.66 4.43
CA SER A 118 -13.55 14.04 3.39
C SER A 118 -12.27 13.19 3.41
N SER A 119 -11.97 12.56 4.55
CA SER A 119 -10.82 11.69 4.73
C SER A 119 -11.24 10.22 4.84
N SER A 120 -10.44 9.34 4.24
CA SER A 120 -10.62 7.90 4.28
C SER A 120 -9.71 7.32 5.37
N PRO A 121 -10.25 6.88 6.53
CA PRO A 121 -9.41 6.32 7.59
C PRO A 121 -8.77 4.98 7.24
N MET A 122 -9.32 4.25 6.27
CA MET A 122 -8.93 2.88 5.97
C MET A 122 -9.05 2.61 4.47
N LYS A 123 -8.18 1.73 3.97
CA LYS A 123 -8.28 1.13 2.64
C LYS A 123 -8.41 -0.39 2.79
N ILE A 124 -9.23 -1.01 1.95
CA ILE A 124 -9.31 -2.48 1.84
C ILE A 124 -8.86 -2.89 0.44
N ILE A 125 -7.82 -3.71 0.34
CA ILE A 125 -7.31 -4.26 -0.90
C ILE A 125 -7.70 -5.73 -0.94
N LEU A 126 -8.70 -6.09 -1.75
CA LEU A 126 -9.03 -7.48 -2.04
C LEU A 126 -8.17 -7.97 -3.19
N TYR A 127 -7.63 -9.18 -3.06
CA TYR A 127 -6.81 -9.80 -4.10
C TYR A 127 -6.90 -11.33 -4.02
N ASN A 128 -6.66 -11.99 -5.15
CA ASN A 128 -6.69 -13.45 -5.28
C ASN A 128 -8.02 -14.11 -4.83
N GLU A 129 -9.14 -13.36 -4.83
CA GLU A 129 -10.48 -13.78 -4.37
C GLU A 129 -10.61 -14.21 -2.90
N GLU A 130 -9.51 -14.51 -2.21
CA GLU A 130 -9.49 -15.15 -0.88
C GLU A 130 -8.76 -14.31 0.17
N THR A 131 -8.11 -13.20 -0.20
CA THR A 131 -7.27 -12.44 0.72
C THR A 131 -7.58 -10.95 0.65
N ALA A 132 -7.49 -10.29 1.81
CA ALA A 132 -7.61 -8.85 1.93
C ALA A 132 -6.43 -8.28 2.70
N VAL A 133 -5.92 -7.13 2.26
CA VAL A 133 -5.17 -6.22 3.13
C VAL A 133 -6.06 -5.07 3.55
N ILE A 134 -6.23 -4.88 4.85
CA ILE A 134 -6.94 -3.78 5.45
C ILE A 134 -5.89 -2.83 6.02
N TYR A 135 -5.72 -1.67 5.41
CA TYR A 135 -4.70 -0.69 5.78
C TYR A 135 -5.34 0.53 6.46
N ALA A 136 -4.96 0.83 7.69
CA ALA A 136 -5.36 2.02 8.42
C ALA A 136 -4.48 3.22 7.99
N VAL A 137 -5.07 4.16 7.26
CA VAL A 137 -4.39 5.38 6.78
C VAL A 137 -4.42 6.47 7.86
N LEU A 138 -5.51 6.52 8.63
CA LEU A 138 -5.65 7.42 9.77
C LEU A 138 -5.98 6.60 11.00
N ARG A 139 -5.91 7.25 12.15
CA ARG A 139 -6.27 6.63 13.42
C ARG A 139 -7.74 6.15 13.36
N LEU A 140 -7.95 4.86 13.58
CA LEU A 140 -9.26 4.30 13.88
C LEU A 140 -9.49 4.49 15.40
N PHE A 141 -10.71 4.87 15.81
CA PHE A 141 -11.04 5.13 17.23
C PHE A 141 -10.91 3.82 18.07
N ARG A 142 -10.71 3.79 19.40
CA ARG A 142 -10.81 4.78 20.51
C ARG A 142 -9.47 5.31 21.10
N LYS A 143 -9.59 6.32 22.00
CA LYS A 143 -8.56 6.92 22.87
C LYS A 143 -8.31 6.07 24.13
N VAL A 144 -7.05 5.73 24.46
CA VAL A 144 -6.45 5.73 25.83
C VAL A 144 -4.90 5.78 25.79
N LYS A 145 -4.33 6.79 26.48
CA LYS A 145 -2.94 6.99 26.96
C LYS A 145 -1.78 6.38 26.14
N LYS A 146 -1.31 7.15 25.14
CA LYS A 146 -0.07 6.91 24.35
C LYS A 146 1.15 6.43 25.16
N ASP A 147 1.25 6.82 26.43
CA ASP A 147 2.47 6.59 27.23
C ASP A 147 2.50 5.23 27.96
N LYS A 148 1.37 4.52 28.12
CA LYS A 148 1.31 3.28 28.93
C LYS A 148 1.94 2.07 28.22
N TYR A 149 1.84 2.00 26.90
CA TYR A 149 2.22 0.82 26.11
C TYR A 149 3.28 1.09 25.03
N ARG A 150 4.05 2.18 25.17
CA ARG A 150 5.12 2.51 24.23
C ARG A 150 6.11 1.34 24.12
N GLY A 151 6.37 0.87 22.89
CA GLY A 151 7.28 -0.24 22.62
C GLY A 151 6.72 -1.65 22.82
N LYS A 152 5.44 -1.79 23.20
CA LYS A 152 4.74 -3.08 23.27
C LYS A 152 4.13 -3.47 21.92
N LYS A 153 4.15 -4.77 21.60
CA LYS A 153 3.43 -5.32 20.44
C LYS A 153 1.92 -5.24 20.70
N LEU A 154 1.10 -5.09 19.66
CA LEU A 154 -0.36 -4.92 19.78
C LEU A 154 -1.03 -6.02 20.62
N LYS A 155 -0.58 -7.28 20.48
CA LYS A 155 -1.07 -8.43 21.26
C LYS A 155 -0.87 -8.30 22.77
N GLU A 156 0.08 -7.47 23.22
CA GLU A 156 0.37 -7.22 24.63
C GLU A 156 -0.50 -6.10 25.23
N VAL A 157 -1.29 -5.41 24.39
CA VAL A 157 -2.23 -4.37 24.83
C VAL A 157 -3.62 -5.00 24.98
N PRO A 158 -4.32 -4.79 26.13
CA PRO A 158 -5.70 -5.26 26.31
C PRO A 158 -6.62 -4.73 25.21
N LEU A 159 -7.55 -5.55 24.71
CA LEU A 159 -8.39 -5.25 23.54
C LEU A 159 -9.10 -3.89 23.69
N GLU A 160 -9.69 -3.66 24.85
CA GLU A 160 -10.40 -2.44 25.24
C GLU A 160 -9.52 -1.18 25.35
N GLU A 161 -8.19 -1.35 25.45
CA GLU A 161 -7.20 -0.27 25.48
C GLU A 161 -6.40 -0.16 24.16
N ARG A 162 -6.70 -1.00 23.15
CA ARG A 162 -5.99 -0.95 21.86
C ARG A 162 -6.40 0.30 21.09
N GLU A 163 -5.40 1.09 20.75
CA GLU A 163 -5.53 2.09 19.70
C GLU A 163 -5.02 1.49 18.38
N TYR A 164 -5.76 1.75 17.31
CA TYR A 164 -5.37 1.41 15.94
C TYR A 164 -4.84 2.69 15.25
N PRO A 165 -3.57 3.07 15.47
CA PRO A 165 -2.96 4.22 14.80
C PRO A 165 -2.89 4.02 13.28
N HIS A 166 -2.64 5.13 12.60
CA HIS A 166 -2.25 5.15 11.20
C HIS A 166 -1.04 4.24 10.94
N ASP A 167 -0.88 3.86 9.68
CA ASP A 167 0.23 3.05 9.17
C ASP A 167 0.28 1.63 9.75
N ARG A 168 -0.91 1.08 10.05
CA ARG A 168 -1.11 -0.31 10.46
C ARG A 168 -1.90 -1.07 9.42
N TYR A 169 -1.73 -2.38 9.39
CA TYR A 169 -2.46 -3.21 8.46
C TYR A 169 -2.77 -4.60 9.00
N TRP A 170 -3.84 -5.16 8.45
CA TRP A 170 -4.23 -6.55 8.64
C TRP A 170 -4.26 -7.28 7.31
N ILE A 171 -3.69 -8.48 7.27
CA ILE A 171 -3.86 -9.42 6.15
C ILE A 171 -4.81 -10.51 6.62
N CYS A 172 -5.97 -10.61 5.99
CA CYS A 172 -7.02 -11.52 6.40
C CYS A 172 -7.43 -12.43 5.25
N ASN A 173 -7.89 -13.63 5.60
CA ASN A 173 -8.69 -14.43 4.68
C ASN A 173 -10.05 -13.76 4.48
N VAL A 174 -10.61 -13.91 3.30
CA VAL A 174 -11.90 -13.34 2.92
C VAL A 174 -12.88 -14.47 2.64
N GLU A 175 -13.93 -14.53 3.44
CA GLU A 175 -15.14 -15.28 3.14
C GLU A 175 -16.13 -14.30 2.50
N GLN A 176 -16.40 -14.47 1.20
CA GLN A 176 -17.29 -13.58 0.46
C GLN A 176 -18.45 -14.30 -0.22
N ASN A 177 -19.60 -13.62 -0.25
CA ASN A 177 -20.73 -13.97 -1.09
C ASN A 177 -21.31 -12.70 -1.75
N GLN A 178 -22.45 -12.82 -2.42
CA GLN A 178 -23.08 -11.69 -3.12
C GLN A 178 -23.50 -10.55 -2.17
N GLU A 179 -23.70 -10.83 -0.88
CA GLU A 179 -24.22 -9.88 0.10
C GLU A 179 -23.19 -9.40 1.10
N LYS A 180 -22.16 -10.21 1.42
CA LYS A 180 -21.28 -9.99 2.56
C LYS A 180 -19.82 -10.30 2.25
N LEU A 181 -18.95 -9.56 2.92
CA LEU A 181 -17.51 -9.77 3.04
C LEU A 181 -17.20 -9.95 4.52
N LYS A 182 -16.62 -11.10 4.86
CA LYS A 182 -16.19 -11.42 6.22
C LYS A 182 -14.70 -11.69 6.22
N PHE A 183 -13.99 -11.03 7.14
CA PHE A 183 -12.55 -11.16 7.27
C PHE A 183 -12.23 -12.09 8.44
N THR A 184 -11.42 -13.11 8.19
CA THR A 184 -11.06 -14.14 9.18
C THR A 184 -9.55 -14.40 9.18
N ASN A 185 -9.05 -15.06 10.22
CA ASN A 185 -7.65 -15.46 10.34
C ASN A 185 -6.64 -14.32 10.10
N CYS A 186 -6.90 -13.15 10.67
CA CYS A 186 -6.11 -11.96 10.39
C CYS A 186 -4.71 -12.01 11.04
N LEU A 187 -3.72 -11.64 10.23
CA LEU A 187 -2.38 -11.27 10.65
C LEU A 187 -2.28 -9.75 10.72
N PHE A 188 -1.64 -9.24 11.75
CA PHE A 188 -1.42 -7.83 12.03
C PHE A 188 0.05 -7.48 11.83
N GLY A 189 0.30 -6.33 11.17
CA GLY A 189 1.62 -5.73 11.05
C GLY A 189 1.57 -4.21 11.20
N ASP A 190 2.70 -3.64 11.63
CA ASP A 190 2.97 -2.20 11.57
C ASP A 190 3.75 -1.92 10.27
N ARG A 191 3.42 -0.84 9.55
CA ARG A 191 4.30 -0.35 8.48
C ARG A 191 5.61 0.10 9.13
N ARG A 192 6.73 -0.33 8.56
CA ARG A 192 8.04 0.14 9.01
C ARG A 192 8.11 1.67 8.83
N GLY A 193 8.26 2.38 9.94
CA GLY A 193 8.33 3.84 9.96
C GLY A 193 9.68 4.38 9.47
N GLN A 194 9.67 5.64 9.04
CA GLN A 194 10.85 6.43 8.69
C GLN A 194 11.65 6.79 9.95
N ALA A 195 12.44 5.86 10.47
CA ALA A 195 13.30 6.12 11.64
C ALA A 195 14.69 6.61 11.21
N THR A 196 14.78 7.73 10.47
CA THR A 196 16.07 8.40 10.27
C THR A 196 15.94 9.92 10.33
N THR A 197 16.89 10.58 11.00
CA THR A 197 16.99 12.04 11.15
C THR A 197 17.70 12.73 9.97
N ARG A 198 18.00 12.00 8.89
CA ARG A 198 18.72 12.52 7.72
C ARG A 198 17.89 12.31 6.47
N ASP A 199 17.47 13.42 5.86
CA ASP A 199 16.60 13.42 4.67
C ASP A 199 17.14 12.63 3.48
N ILE A 200 18.47 12.50 3.36
CA ILE A 200 19.14 11.73 2.30
C ILE A 200 19.16 10.21 2.52
N THR A 201 18.87 9.73 3.72
CA THR A 201 18.76 8.30 4.04
C THR A 201 17.35 7.91 4.47
N ASN A 202 16.39 8.82 4.33
CA ASN A 202 14.99 8.55 4.63
C ASN A 202 14.55 7.35 3.80
N LEU A 203 14.17 6.28 4.51
CA LEU A 203 13.61 5.09 3.92
C LEU A 203 12.22 5.45 3.41
N TYR A 204 12.11 5.90 2.16
CA TYR A 204 10.81 5.96 1.51
C TYR A 204 10.44 4.53 1.13
N TYR A 205 9.45 3.99 1.84
CA TYR A 205 8.99 2.63 1.69
C TYR A 205 7.55 2.62 1.18
N PRO A 206 7.30 2.39 -0.11
CA PRO A 206 5.98 2.06 -0.62
C PRO A 206 5.48 0.80 0.08
N PHE A 207 4.20 0.73 0.43
CA PHE A 207 3.70 -0.35 1.29
C PHE A 207 3.89 -1.74 0.65
N ALA A 208 4.61 -2.60 1.37
CA ALA A 208 4.53 -4.05 1.23
C ALA A 208 4.48 -4.73 2.63
N PRO A 209 3.73 -5.83 2.79
CA PRO A 209 3.71 -6.60 4.02
C PRO A 209 4.99 -7.45 4.16
N ILE A 210 5.63 -7.40 5.33
CA ILE A 210 6.85 -8.16 5.63
C ILE A 210 6.52 -9.29 6.61
N VAL A 211 6.81 -10.53 6.23
CA VAL A 211 6.41 -11.75 6.96
C VAL A 211 6.89 -11.72 8.42
N GLU A 212 8.12 -11.30 8.65
CA GLU A 212 8.75 -11.29 9.97
C GLU A 212 8.12 -10.29 10.94
N ASP A 213 7.41 -9.30 10.42
CA ASP A 213 6.75 -8.27 11.22
C ASP A 213 5.32 -8.67 11.59
N LEU A 214 4.79 -9.75 11.01
CA LEU A 214 3.42 -10.17 11.21
C LEU A 214 3.22 -10.93 12.52
N SER A 215 2.07 -10.70 13.14
CA SER A 215 1.61 -11.43 14.31
C SER A 215 0.13 -11.73 14.22
N LYS A 216 -0.34 -12.83 14.81
CA LYS A 216 -1.77 -13.15 14.80
C LYS A 216 -2.57 -12.11 15.58
N ASP A 217 -3.68 -11.64 15.02
CA ASP A 217 -4.67 -10.82 15.70
C ASP A 217 -6.07 -11.44 15.51
N SER A 218 -6.38 -12.40 16.38
CA SER A 218 -7.67 -13.11 16.37
C SER A 218 -8.85 -12.26 16.84
N SER A 219 -8.58 -11.05 17.33
CA SER A 219 -9.59 -10.14 17.87
C SER A 219 -9.99 -9.05 16.88
N PHE A 220 -9.27 -8.87 15.77
CA PHE A 220 -9.66 -7.93 14.74
C PHE A 220 -11.01 -8.35 14.14
N GLN A 221 -11.99 -7.45 14.19
CA GLN A 221 -13.32 -7.66 13.64
C GLN A 221 -13.68 -6.52 12.72
N LEU A 222 -13.93 -6.85 11.46
CA LEU A 222 -14.52 -5.97 10.47
C LEU A 222 -15.57 -6.80 9.74
N GLY A 223 -16.81 -6.34 9.72
CA GLY A 223 -17.87 -6.97 8.94
C GLY A 223 -18.30 -6.02 7.84
N CYS A 224 -18.33 -6.45 6.58
CA CYS A 224 -18.88 -5.62 5.52
C CYS A 224 -20.02 -6.31 4.77
N SER A 225 -21.00 -5.52 4.38
CA SER A 225 -22.09 -5.89 3.47
C SER A 225 -21.94 -5.14 2.16
N ARG A 226 -22.31 -5.79 1.06
CA ARG A 226 -22.37 -5.19 -0.28
C ARG A 226 -23.71 -4.49 -0.46
N PHE A 227 -23.71 -3.38 -1.18
CA PHE A 227 -24.96 -2.73 -1.58
C PHE A 227 -25.57 -3.47 -2.77
N VAL A 228 -26.89 -3.65 -2.76
CA VAL A 228 -27.62 -4.24 -3.88
C VAL A 228 -27.41 -3.36 -5.13
N ASN A 229 -27.08 -3.99 -6.26
CA ASN A 229 -26.84 -3.32 -7.54
C ASN A 229 -25.76 -2.22 -7.53
N SER A 230 -24.82 -2.30 -6.60
CA SER A 230 -23.70 -1.35 -6.52
C SER A 230 -22.41 -2.05 -6.14
N ALA A 231 -21.29 -1.54 -6.65
CA ALA A 231 -19.97 -2.01 -6.24
C ALA A 231 -19.57 -1.46 -4.85
N LYS A 232 -20.39 -0.62 -4.21
CA LYS A 232 -20.13 -0.07 -2.87
C LYS A 232 -20.26 -1.14 -1.79
N ILE A 233 -19.58 -0.91 -0.67
CA ILE A 233 -19.71 -1.72 0.54
C ILE A 233 -20.03 -0.83 1.74
N LYS A 234 -20.70 -1.39 2.74
CA LYS A 234 -20.90 -0.81 4.07
C LYS A 234 -20.20 -1.72 5.07
N CYS A 235 -19.40 -1.16 5.95
CA CYS A 235 -18.65 -1.89 6.96
C CYS A 235 -19.06 -1.44 8.35
N ASP A 236 -19.05 -2.36 9.30
CA ASP A 236 -19.14 -2.10 10.72
C ASP A 236 -17.77 -2.37 11.36
N PHE A 237 -17.27 -1.37 12.08
CA PHE A 237 -16.04 -1.47 12.86
C PHE A 237 -16.29 -0.88 14.25
N GLU A 238 -16.32 -1.74 15.28
CA GLU A 238 -16.56 -1.33 16.67
C GLU A 238 -17.83 -0.47 16.86
N GLY A 239 -18.90 -0.77 16.09
CA GLY A 239 -20.16 -0.02 16.12
C GLY A 239 -20.14 1.31 15.35
N TYR A 240 -19.05 1.62 14.65
CA TYR A 240 -19.02 2.71 13.68
C TYR A 240 -19.42 2.21 12.30
N GLU A 241 -20.35 2.94 11.68
CA GLU A 241 -20.76 2.72 10.32
C GLU A 241 -19.79 3.39 9.33
N LEU A 242 -19.23 2.57 8.43
CA LEU A 242 -18.25 2.97 7.43
C LEU A 242 -18.75 2.62 6.03
N PHE A 243 -18.38 3.42 5.03
CA PHE A 243 -18.76 3.19 3.64
C PHE A 243 -17.54 3.05 2.76
N GLY A 244 -17.46 1.96 2.01
CA GLY A 244 -16.41 1.68 1.06
C GLY A 244 -16.80 2.02 -0.37
N LEU A 245 -16.02 2.88 -1.00
CA LEU A 245 -16.14 3.21 -2.43
C LEU A 245 -15.00 2.52 -3.20
N PRO A 246 -15.31 1.77 -4.27
CA PRO A 246 -14.28 1.11 -5.07
C PRO A 246 -13.46 2.14 -5.86
N VAL A 247 -12.16 1.90 -5.93
CA VAL A 247 -11.21 2.68 -6.73
C VAL A 247 -11.21 2.12 -8.16
N SER A 248 -11.18 3.01 -9.16
CA SER A 248 -11.05 2.58 -10.56
C SER A 248 -9.71 1.89 -10.79
N ARG A 249 -9.66 0.88 -11.65
CA ARG A 249 -8.41 0.16 -11.97
C ARG A 249 -7.28 1.08 -12.42
N SER A 250 -7.62 2.15 -13.17
CA SER A 250 -6.68 3.18 -13.63
C SER A 250 -6.09 4.06 -12.51
N SER A 251 -6.67 4.04 -11.31
CA SER A 251 -6.27 4.85 -10.16
C SER A 251 -5.66 4.03 -9.03
N ILE A 252 -5.55 2.70 -9.18
CA ILE A 252 -5.01 1.79 -8.15
C ILE A 252 -3.65 2.27 -7.64
N TRP A 253 -2.75 2.70 -8.53
CA TRP A 253 -1.41 3.18 -8.14
C TRP A 253 -1.44 4.44 -7.28
N LYS A 254 -2.38 5.37 -7.52
CA LYS A 254 -2.54 6.60 -6.72
C LYS A 254 -3.07 6.31 -5.33
N GLU A 255 -3.83 5.23 -5.24
CA GLU A 255 -4.53 4.83 -4.02
C GLU A 255 -3.81 3.66 -3.32
N TRP A 256 -2.63 3.24 -3.81
CA TRP A 256 -1.79 2.28 -3.11
C TRP A 256 -1.35 2.88 -1.75
N PRO A 257 -1.26 2.08 -0.66
CA PRO A 257 -0.82 2.57 0.64
C PRO A 257 0.67 2.98 0.71
#